data_AF-A0A4Q3JB43-F1
#
_entry.id   AF-A0A4Q3JB43-F1
#
_cell.length_a   1.000
_cell.length_b   1.000
_cell.length_c   1.000
_cell.angle_alpha   90.00
_cell.angle_beta   90.00
_cell.angle_gamma   90.00
#
_symmetry.space_group_name_H-M   'P 1'
#
loop_
_entity.id
_entity.type
_entity.pdbx_description
1 polymer ?
#
loop_
_entity_poly.entity_id
_entity_poly.type
_entity_poly.pdbx_seq_one_letter_code
_entity_poly.pdbx_strand_id
1 'polypeptide(L)'
;MSDEPGSDASTPWNARQLNPEAGTHAVTDDPDELPAALRAGQRSWDAQPYYALRYGDRGQLFTRSDSAWLVTLTAADQDAVDAQIAWLGRVLASRGMPRLLLERHLLVLHEELTAATPGRAADHARLAAAAARLAAERRRWVDDALLVEMDARLSTPDAPLPHAGELVASAVADERHGLTTAVPALLGWLASPAHFAPAWCQAVEATAALVRERTG
;
A
#
# COMPACT_ATOMS: atom_id res chain seq x y z
N MET A 1 -2.02 53.25 19.10
CA MET A 1 -3.30 52.89 18.42
C MET A 1 -3.03 53.09 16.95
N SER A 2 -2.70 52.08 16.16
CA SER A 2 -3.19 50.69 16.25
C SER A 2 -2.11 49.72 15.75
N ASP A 3 -1.92 48.65 16.50
CA ASP A 3 -1.35 47.39 16.03
C ASP A 3 -2.41 46.68 15.18
N GLU A 4 -2.04 46.23 13.97
CA GLU A 4 -2.77 45.16 13.27
C GLU A 4 -1.93 43.88 13.35
N PRO A 5 -2.38 42.84 14.08
CA PRO A 5 -1.88 41.49 13.91
C PRO A 5 -2.75 40.80 12.85
N GLY A 6 -2.16 40.44 11.71
CA GLY A 6 -2.94 39.99 10.54
C GLY A 6 -2.29 38.90 9.71
N SER A 7 -2.38 37.66 10.19
CA SER A 7 -2.48 36.44 9.38
C SER A 7 -1.25 36.02 8.56
N ASP A 8 -0.25 35.46 9.25
CA ASP A 8 0.62 34.43 8.65
C ASP A 8 -0.06 33.06 8.78
N ALA A 9 -1.23 32.90 8.15
CA ALA A 9 -1.82 31.58 7.97
C ALA A 9 -1.03 30.93 6.83
N SER A 10 0.09 30.29 7.17
CA SER A 10 0.84 29.47 6.24
C SER A 10 -0.15 28.55 5.53
N THR A 11 -0.11 28.55 4.19
CA THR A 11 -0.98 27.66 3.42
C THR A 11 -0.68 26.23 3.89
N PRO A 12 -1.68 25.48 4.38
CA PRO A 12 -1.43 24.17 4.96
C PRO A 12 -0.71 23.28 3.96
N TRP A 13 0.35 22.61 4.42
CA TRP A 13 1.13 21.71 3.59
C TRP A 13 0.20 20.63 3.03
N ASN A 14 0.26 20.43 1.72
CA ASN A 14 -0.55 19.44 1.01
C ASN A 14 0.28 18.57 0.06
N ALA A 15 -0.34 17.49 -0.39
CA ALA A 15 0.32 16.48 -1.21
C ALA A 15 0.91 17.01 -2.52
N ARG A 16 0.43 18.13 -3.08
CA ARG A 16 0.99 18.70 -4.32
C ARG A 16 2.44 19.15 -4.17
N GLN A 17 2.87 19.47 -2.95
CA GLN A 17 4.27 19.85 -2.67
C GLN A 17 5.21 18.64 -2.74
N LEU A 18 4.69 17.42 -2.52
CA LEU A 18 5.46 16.18 -2.64
C LEU A 18 5.31 15.53 -4.03
N ASN A 19 4.14 15.69 -4.63
CA ASN A 19 3.78 15.13 -5.93
C ASN A 19 2.84 16.11 -6.66
N PRO A 20 3.32 16.85 -7.69
CA PRO A 20 2.50 17.83 -8.41
C PRO A 20 1.22 17.26 -9.03
N GLU A 21 1.15 15.94 -9.22
CA GLU A 21 0.02 15.20 -9.77
C GLU A 21 -0.94 14.66 -8.71
N ALA A 22 -0.63 14.82 -7.42
CA ALA A 22 -1.53 14.47 -6.33
C ALA A 22 -2.64 15.51 -6.15
N GLY A 23 -3.64 15.16 -5.34
CA GLY A 23 -4.67 16.09 -4.90
C GLY A 23 -4.15 17.11 -3.88
N THR A 24 -5.02 17.97 -3.40
CA THR A 24 -4.71 18.99 -2.37
C THR A 24 -5.01 18.51 -0.95
N HIS A 25 -4.98 17.20 -0.71
CA HIS A 25 -5.20 16.67 0.64
C HIS A 25 -4.03 17.02 1.55
N ALA A 26 -4.34 17.20 2.84
CA ALA A 26 -3.34 17.51 3.85
C ALA A 26 -2.31 16.39 3.96
N VAL A 27 -1.06 16.76 4.20
CA VAL A 27 0.03 15.84 4.56
C VAL A 27 0.68 16.35 5.84
N THR A 28 1.42 15.52 6.56
CA THR A 28 2.17 16.01 7.73
C THR A 28 3.21 17.05 7.30
N ASP A 29 3.25 18.15 8.04
CA ASP A 29 4.29 19.19 7.97
C ASP A 29 5.25 19.14 9.16
N ASP A 30 5.07 18.15 10.05
CA ASP A 30 5.96 17.94 11.18
C ASP A 30 7.37 17.58 10.68
N PRO A 31 8.40 18.30 11.14
CA PRO A 31 9.76 18.17 10.62
C PRO A 31 10.41 16.82 10.93
N ASP A 32 9.91 16.07 11.91
CA ASP A 32 10.40 14.74 12.28
C ASP A 32 9.57 13.63 11.62
N GLU A 33 8.23 13.80 11.53
CA GLU A 33 7.34 12.80 10.92
C GLU A 33 7.41 12.78 9.40
N LEU A 34 7.55 13.93 8.72
CA LEU A 34 7.62 13.95 7.26
C LEU A 34 8.82 13.16 6.71
N PRO A 35 10.07 13.36 7.19
CA PRO A 35 11.19 12.52 6.77
C PRO A 35 10.99 11.04 7.09
N ALA A 36 10.36 10.72 8.22
CA ALA A 36 10.04 9.33 8.58
C ALA A 36 9.05 8.70 7.60
N ALA A 37 8.00 9.42 7.22
CA ALA A 37 7.05 8.99 6.21
C ALA A 37 7.72 8.75 4.85
N LEU A 38 8.63 9.65 4.44
CA LEU A 38 9.38 9.48 3.19
C LEU A 38 10.33 8.27 3.24
N ARG A 39 11.00 8.02 4.38
CA ARG A 39 11.81 6.79 4.57
C ARG A 39 10.95 5.53 4.52
N ALA A 40 9.77 5.54 5.14
CA ALA A 40 8.84 4.42 5.09
C ALA A 40 8.35 4.12 3.67
N GLY A 41 8.01 5.17 2.91
CA GLY A 41 7.66 5.08 1.50
C GLY A 41 8.79 4.47 0.67
N GLN A 42 10.03 4.93 0.88
CA GLN A 42 11.20 4.39 0.18
C GLN A 42 11.50 2.93 0.57
N ARG A 43 11.46 2.59 1.86
CA ARG A 43 11.61 1.20 2.33
C ARG A 43 10.56 0.27 1.73
N SER A 44 9.31 0.71 1.65
CA SER A 44 8.24 -0.06 1.01
C SER A 44 8.45 -0.20 -0.50
N TRP A 45 8.91 0.86 -1.16
CA TRP A 45 9.26 0.86 -2.58
C TRP A 45 10.35 -0.17 -2.90
N ASP A 46 11.45 -0.13 -2.14
CA ASP A 46 12.61 -1.00 -2.36
C ASP A 46 12.33 -2.47 -2.04
N ALA A 47 11.42 -2.73 -1.09
CA ALA A 47 11.03 -4.09 -0.72
C ALA A 47 10.14 -4.79 -1.77
N GLN A 48 9.62 -4.07 -2.78
CA GLN A 48 8.63 -4.59 -3.71
C GLN A 48 8.95 -4.16 -5.16
N PRO A 49 9.79 -4.94 -5.89
CA PRO A 49 10.17 -4.63 -7.28
C PRO A 49 8.99 -4.41 -8.23
N TYR A 50 7.84 -4.98 -7.88
CA TYR A 50 6.57 -4.76 -8.54
C TYR A 50 6.21 -3.28 -8.73
N TYR A 51 6.49 -2.43 -7.73
CA TYR A 51 6.16 -1.02 -7.82
C TYR A 51 6.90 -0.31 -8.95
N ALA A 52 8.23 -0.51 -9.02
CA ALA A 52 9.07 0.07 -10.05
C ALA A 52 8.67 -0.43 -11.44
N LEU A 53 8.49 -1.75 -11.58
CA LEU A 53 8.15 -2.36 -12.86
C LEU A 53 6.78 -1.93 -13.40
N ARG A 54 5.76 -1.79 -12.53
CA ARG A 54 4.41 -1.45 -12.96
C ARG A 54 4.14 0.05 -13.04
N TYR A 55 4.61 0.83 -12.08
CA TYR A 55 4.19 2.22 -11.91
C TYR A 55 5.30 3.24 -12.19
N GLY A 56 6.57 2.79 -12.25
CA GLY A 56 7.73 3.64 -12.51
C GLY A 56 7.85 4.84 -11.57
N ASP A 57 8.58 5.87 -12.01
CA ASP A 57 8.84 7.08 -11.20
C ASP A 57 7.55 7.78 -10.75
N ARG A 58 6.51 7.72 -11.59
CA ARG A 58 5.18 8.25 -11.24
C ARG A 58 4.64 7.58 -9.98
N GLY A 59 4.71 6.25 -9.90
CA GLY A 59 4.31 5.50 -8.72
C GLY A 59 5.05 5.93 -7.47
N GLN A 60 6.36 6.20 -7.58
CA GLN A 60 7.19 6.60 -6.45
C GLN A 60 6.75 7.93 -5.85
N LEU A 61 6.37 8.90 -6.70
CA LEU A 61 5.82 10.18 -6.25
C LEU A 61 4.50 10.00 -5.49
N PHE A 62 3.61 9.12 -5.95
CA PHE A 62 2.38 8.79 -5.23
C PHE A 62 2.67 8.10 -3.89
N THR A 63 3.62 7.16 -3.84
CA THR A 63 4.02 6.53 -2.58
C THR A 63 4.48 7.57 -1.55
N ARG A 64 5.25 8.58 -1.97
CA ARG A 64 5.71 9.66 -1.08
C ARG A 64 4.55 10.51 -0.55
N SER A 65 3.64 10.95 -1.41
CA SER A 65 2.48 11.74 -0.99
C SER A 65 1.54 10.94 -0.09
N ASP A 66 1.26 9.69 -0.45
CA ASP A 66 0.36 8.82 0.31
C ASP A 66 0.95 8.50 1.69
N SER A 67 2.26 8.24 1.79
CA SER A 67 2.93 8.03 3.08
C SER A 67 2.75 9.23 4.00
N ALA A 68 2.94 10.45 3.49
CA ALA A 68 2.81 11.68 4.29
C ALA A 68 1.35 12.01 4.64
N TRP A 69 0.39 11.64 3.79
CA TRP A 69 -1.04 11.72 4.11
C TRP A 69 -1.44 10.73 5.20
N LEU A 70 -0.97 9.48 5.14
CA LEU A 70 -1.28 8.44 6.13
C LEU A 70 -0.89 8.85 7.56
N VAL A 71 0.18 9.62 7.73
CA VAL A 71 0.56 10.19 9.04
C VAL A 71 -0.56 11.05 9.63
N THR A 72 -1.25 11.85 8.81
CA THR A 72 -2.31 12.75 9.28
C THR A 72 -3.49 11.99 9.90
N LEU A 73 -3.70 10.74 9.49
CA LEU A 73 -4.75 9.88 10.04
C LEU A 73 -4.51 9.52 11.50
N THR A 74 -3.25 9.54 11.97
CA THR A 74 -2.90 9.16 13.35
C THR A 74 -3.51 10.09 14.39
N ALA A 75 -3.93 11.29 14.02
CA ALA A 75 -4.63 12.23 14.91
C ALA A 75 -6.13 11.93 15.07
N ALA A 76 -6.70 11.06 14.23
CA ALA A 76 -8.10 10.66 14.31
C ALA A 76 -8.30 9.46 15.26
N ASP A 77 -9.56 9.14 15.59
CA ASP A 77 -9.88 7.91 16.29
C ASP A 77 -9.70 6.66 15.41
N GLN A 78 -9.67 5.47 16.03
CA GLN A 78 -9.37 4.23 15.31
C GLN A 78 -10.42 3.90 14.24
N ASP A 79 -11.70 4.20 14.49
CA ASP A 79 -12.78 3.89 13.54
C ASP A 79 -12.64 4.74 12.27
N ALA A 80 -12.28 6.02 12.42
CA ALA A 80 -11.96 6.90 11.31
C ALA A 80 -10.71 6.44 10.55
N VAL A 81 -9.64 6.04 11.25
CA VAL A 81 -8.44 5.46 10.62
C VAL A 81 -8.80 4.22 9.80
N ASP A 82 -9.51 3.26 10.40
CA ASP A 82 -9.94 2.03 9.75
C ASP A 82 -10.76 2.31 8.49
N ALA A 83 -11.70 3.26 8.56
CA ALA A 83 -12.54 3.63 7.42
C ALA A 83 -11.72 4.23 6.26
N GLN A 84 -10.75 5.09 6.57
CA GLN A 84 -9.85 5.70 5.57
C GLN A 84 -8.89 4.67 4.96
N ILE A 85 -8.31 3.79 5.77
CA ILE A 85 -7.46 2.69 5.30
C ILE A 85 -8.25 1.71 4.43
N ALA A 86 -9.48 1.36 4.82
CA ALA A 86 -10.34 0.52 4.01
C ALA A 86 -10.68 1.19 2.67
N TRP A 87 -10.97 2.49 2.66
CA TRP A 87 -11.19 3.25 1.42
C TRP A 87 -9.96 3.25 0.52
N LEU A 88 -8.78 3.59 1.07
CA LEU A 88 -7.53 3.59 0.30
C LEU A 88 -7.25 2.20 -0.27
N GLY A 89 -7.40 1.15 0.56
CA GLY A 89 -7.23 -0.24 0.13
C GLY A 89 -8.11 -0.61 -1.07
N ARG A 90 -9.38 -0.15 -1.11
CA ARG A 90 -10.26 -0.36 -2.28
C ARG A 90 -9.76 0.37 -3.52
N VAL A 91 -9.35 1.62 -3.36
CA VAL A 91 -8.81 2.44 -4.45
C VAL A 91 -7.56 1.78 -5.05
N LEU A 92 -6.62 1.35 -4.20
CA LEU A 92 -5.39 0.68 -4.61
C LEU A 92 -5.67 -0.68 -5.28
N ALA A 93 -6.55 -1.50 -4.70
CA ALA A 93 -6.94 -2.78 -5.28
C ALA A 93 -7.56 -2.62 -6.68
N SER A 94 -8.39 -1.60 -6.90
CA SER A 94 -8.97 -1.31 -8.21
C SER A 94 -7.94 -0.91 -9.28
N ARG A 95 -6.75 -0.47 -8.85
CA ARG A 95 -5.59 -0.16 -9.70
C ARG A 95 -4.60 -1.31 -9.78
N GLY A 96 -4.95 -2.46 -9.20
CA GLY A 96 -4.16 -3.67 -9.18
C GLY A 96 -3.02 -3.65 -8.17
N MET A 97 -3.10 -2.85 -7.11
CA MET A 97 -2.24 -2.98 -5.92
C MET A 97 -3.01 -3.76 -4.84
N PRO A 98 -2.71 -5.04 -4.59
CA PRO A 98 -3.39 -5.82 -3.55
C PRO A 98 -3.23 -5.17 -2.17
N ARG A 99 -4.23 -5.29 -1.30
CA ARG A 99 -4.22 -4.65 0.03
C ARG A 99 -3.09 -5.17 0.95
N LEU A 100 -2.49 -6.32 0.64
CA LEU A 100 -1.25 -6.80 1.28
C LEU A 100 -0.12 -5.75 1.23
N LEU A 101 -0.04 -5.00 0.13
CA LEU A 101 0.97 -3.96 -0.04
C LEU A 101 0.74 -2.79 0.94
N LEU A 102 -0.52 -2.39 1.14
CA LEU A 102 -0.90 -1.39 2.13
C LEU A 102 -0.71 -1.90 3.56
N GLU A 103 -1.09 -3.15 3.84
CA GLU A 103 -0.85 -3.83 5.13
C GLU A 103 0.63 -3.72 5.54
N ARG A 104 1.55 -4.07 4.63
CA ARG A 104 3.00 -3.99 4.89
C ARG A 104 3.50 -2.57 5.01
N HIS A 105 3.03 -1.66 4.16
CA HIS A 105 3.44 -0.26 4.21
C HIS A 105 3.06 0.40 5.54
N LEU A 106 1.88 0.11 6.08
CA LEU A 106 1.43 0.64 7.37
C LEU A 106 2.31 0.19 8.54
N LEU A 107 2.81 -1.05 8.51
CA LEU A 107 3.76 -1.55 9.52
C LEU A 107 5.10 -0.81 9.43
N VAL A 108 5.64 -0.66 8.22
CA VAL A 108 6.89 0.08 7.98
C VAL A 108 6.75 1.54 8.39
N LEU A 109 5.61 2.16 8.09
CA LEU A 109 5.31 3.54 8.47
C LEU A 109 5.22 3.70 9.99
N HIS A 110 4.55 2.77 10.67
CA HIS A 110 4.51 2.75 12.14
C HIS A 110 5.91 2.65 12.77
N GLU A 111 6.77 1.78 12.25
CA GLU A 111 8.16 1.63 12.71
C GLU A 111 8.96 2.93 12.57
N GLU A 112 8.94 3.54 11.38
CA GLU A 112 9.70 4.78 11.11
C GLU A 112 9.20 5.95 11.95
N LEU A 113 7.88 6.10 12.11
CA LEU A 113 7.27 7.17 12.91
C LEU A 113 7.59 6.99 14.39
N THR A 114 7.44 5.77 14.93
CA THR A 114 7.73 5.48 16.33
C THR A 114 9.21 5.70 16.66
N ALA A 115 10.11 5.39 15.72
CA ALA A 115 11.53 5.65 15.87
C ALA A 115 11.86 7.16 15.83
N ALA A 116 11.22 7.92 14.95
CA ALA A 116 11.46 9.35 14.80
C ALA A 116 10.85 10.18 15.93
N THR A 117 9.65 9.82 16.39
CA THR A 117 8.90 10.58 17.40
C THR A 117 8.31 9.65 18.48
N PRO A 118 9.15 9.05 19.35
CA PRO A 118 8.70 8.06 20.34
C PRO A 118 7.60 8.56 21.28
N GLY A 119 7.54 9.87 21.55
CA GLY A 119 6.51 10.49 22.38
C GLY A 119 5.09 10.39 21.79
N ARG A 120 4.96 10.09 20.49
CA ARG A 120 3.68 9.91 19.78
C ARG A 120 3.39 8.46 19.40
N ALA A 121 4.15 7.49 19.94
CA ALA A 121 4.01 6.07 19.62
C ALA A 121 2.57 5.53 19.81
N ALA A 122 1.84 6.04 20.81
CA ALA A 122 0.45 5.66 21.04
C ALA A 122 -0.48 6.09 19.88
N ASP A 123 -0.22 7.24 19.24
CA ASP A 123 -0.97 7.68 18.07
C ASP A 123 -0.62 6.87 16.83
N HIS A 124 0.67 6.60 16.63
CA HIS A 124 1.13 5.79 15.49
C HIS A 124 0.69 4.34 15.57
N ALA A 125 0.41 3.82 16.77
CA ALA A 125 -0.10 2.45 16.96
C ALA A 125 -1.43 2.20 16.21
N ARG A 126 -2.18 3.27 15.88
CA ARG A 126 -3.40 3.18 15.06
C ARG A 126 -3.14 2.64 13.66
N LEU A 127 -1.96 2.93 13.08
CA LEU A 127 -1.54 2.40 11.79
C LEU A 127 -1.26 0.89 11.87
N ALA A 128 -0.56 0.46 12.93
CA ALA A 128 -0.31 -0.95 13.17
C ALA A 128 -1.61 -1.73 13.43
N ALA A 129 -2.56 -1.14 14.15
CA ALA A 129 -3.89 -1.72 14.35
C ALA A 129 -4.66 -1.87 13.03
N ALA A 130 -4.63 -0.84 12.16
CA ALA A 130 -5.26 -0.91 10.84
C ALA A 130 -4.59 -1.96 9.93
N ALA A 131 -3.26 -2.09 10.00
CA ALA A 131 -2.52 -3.16 9.30
C ALA A 131 -2.95 -4.55 9.80
N ALA A 132 -3.04 -4.74 11.12
CA ALA A 132 -3.49 -6.00 11.71
C ALA A 132 -4.92 -6.36 11.28
N ARG A 133 -5.80 -5.36 11.13
CA ARG A 133 -7.14 -5.55 10.58
C ARG A 133 -7.10 -6.04 9.13
N LEU A 134 -6.34 -5.38 8.25
CA LEU A 134 -6.19 -5.83 6.85
C LEU A 134 -5.66 -7.27 6.78
N ALA A 135 -4.65 -7.57 7.61
CA ALA A 135 -4.09 -8.92 7.72
C ALA A 135 -5.14 -9.95 8.16
N ALA A 136 -5.96 -9.61 9.16
CA ALA A 136 -7.03 -10.48 9.63
C ALA A 136 -8.11 -10.70 8.54
N GLU A 137 -8.46 -9.66 7.78
CA GLU A 137 -9.39 -9.76 6.65
C GLU A 137 -8.84 -10.66 5.53
N ARG A 138 -7.56 -10.50 5.18
CA ARG A 138 -6.87 -11.35 4.20
C ARG A 138 -6.84 -12.81 4.65
N ARG A 139 -6.43 -13.07 5.90
CA ARG A 139 -6.29 -14.42 6.48
C ARG A 139 -7.60 -15.19 6.61
N ARG A 140 -8.76 -14.54 6.48
CA ARG A 140 -10.05 -15.26 6.34
C ARG A 140 -10.11 -16.11 5.07
N TRP A 141 -9.35 -15.73 4.05
CA TRP A 141 -9.33 -16.38 2.75
C TRP A 141 -7.96 -16.97 2.43
N VAL A 142 -6.90 -16.20 2.60
CA VAL A 142 -5.52 -16.57 2.27
C VAL A 142 -4.64 -16.36 3.49
N ASP A 143 -4.26 -17.46 4.14
CA ASP A 143 -3.31 -17.44 5.25
C ASP A 143 -1.87 -17.18 4.77
N ASP A 144 -0.97 -16.97 5.73
CA ASP A 144 0.43 -16.63 5.43
C ASP A 144 1.18 -17.82 4.79
N ALA A 145 0.77 -19.06 5.08
CA ALA A 145 1.36 -20.25 4.48
C ALA A 145 1.02 -20.35 2.98
N LEU A 146 -0.24 -20.07 2.62
CA LEU A 146 -0.68 -20.04 1.24
C LEU A 146 -0.02 -18.90 0.46
N LEU A 147 0.20 -17.72 1.07
CA LEU A 147 0.98 -16.65 0.42
C LEU A 147 2.38 -17.14 0.03
N VAL A 148 3.11 -17.72 0.99
CA VAL A 148 4.47 -18.23 0.77
C VAL A 148 4.49 -19.35 -0.27
N GLU A 149 3.52 -20.25 -0.22
CA GLU A 149 3.40 -21.35 -1.18
C GLU A 149 3.19 -20.82 -2.62
N MET A 150 2.28 -19.86 -2.79
CA MET A 150 2.01 -19.27 -4.10
C MET A 150 3.19 -18.46 -4.60
N ASP A 151 3.90 -17.76 -3.72
CA ASP A 151 5.11 -17.05 -4.11
C ASP A 151 6.22 -18.01 -4.57
N ALA A 152 6.44 -19.10 -3.84
CA ALA A 152 7.39 -20.13 -4.23
C ALA A 152 7.07 -20.74 -5.60
N ARG A 153 5.78 -20.88 -5.94
CA ARG A 153 5.33 -21.39 -7.24
C ARG A 153 5.74 -20.50 -8.43
N LEU A 154 5.82 -19.19 -8.24
CA LEU A 154 6.24 -18.24 -9.27
C LEU A 154 7.71 -17.82 -9.16
N SER A 155 8.39 -18.21 -8.08
CA SER A 155 9.80 -17.88 -7.83
C SER A 155 10.75 -18.86 -8.50
N THR A 156 10.86 -18.76 -9.82
CA THR A 156 11.89 -19.46 -10.61
C THR A 156 13.12 -18.57 -10.84
N PRO A 157 14.32 -19.11 -11.10
CA PRO A 157 15.51 -18.29 -11.41
C PRO A 157 15.30 -17.27 -12.55
N ASP A 158 14.48 -17.63 -13.53
CA ASP A 158 14.16 -16.79 -14.68
C ASP A 158 12.84 -16.00 -14.49
N ALA A 159 12.29 -15.96 -13.27
CA ALA A 159 11.06 -15.24 -13.00
C ALA A 159 11.29 -13.73 -13.21
N PRO A 160 10.47 -13.05 -14.04
CA PRO A 160 10.65 -11.63 -14.33
C PRO A 160 10.28 -10.73 -13.14
N LEU A 161 9.55 -11.26 -12.16
CA LEU A 161 9.10 -10.52 -10.99
C LEU A 161 9.15 -11.41 -9.74
N PRO A 162 10.01 -11.10 -8.75
CA PRO A 162 9.95 -11.76 -7.45
C PRO A 162 8.67 -11.35 -6.70
N HIS A 163 8.23 -12.16 -5.76
CA HIS A 163 7.04 -11.88 -4.94
C HIS A 163 5.71 -11.87 -5.70
N ALA A 164 5.69 -12.29 -6.97
CA ALA A 164 4.49 -12.25 -7.79
C ALA A 164 3.36 -13.15 -7.24
N GLY A 165 3.70 -14.29 -6.63
CA GLY A 165 2.68 -15.25 -6.22
C GLY A 165 1.91 -14.80 -4.99
N GLU A 166 2.57 -14.12 -4.04
CA GLU A 166 1.88 -13.51 -2.90
C GLU A 166 1.00 -12.33 -3.33
N LEU A 167 1.37 -11.57 -4.37
CA LEU A 167 0.52 -10.52 -4.94
C LEU A 167 -0.74 -11.12 -5.55
N VAL A 168 -0.60 -12.20 -6.34
CA VAL A 168 -1.73 -12.91 -6.95
C VAL A 168 -2.65 -13.47 -5.86
N ALA A 169 -2.09 -14.17 -4.88
CA ALA A 169 -2.87 -14.75 -3.79
C ALA A 169 -3.60 -13.67 -2.98
N SER A 170 -2.93 -12.56 -2.69
CA SER A 170 -3.55 -11.42 -1.99
C SER A 170 -4.66 -10.75 -2.79
N ALA A 171 -4.49 -10.61 -4.11
CA ALA A 171 -5.56 -10.08 -4.96
C ALA A 171 -6.81 -10.98 -4.95
N VAL A 172 -6.63 -12.30 -4.87
CA VAL A 172 -7.75 -13.24 -4.71
C VAL A 172 -8.40 -13.06 -3.33
N ALA A 173 -7.63 -12.87 -2.26
CA ALA A 173 -8.21 -12.54 -0.95
C ALA A 173 -9.03 -11.24 -0.98
N ASP A 174 -8.57 -10.23 -1.72
CA ASP A 174 -9.30 -8.98 -1.94
C ASP A 174 -10.61 -9.21 -2.72
N GLU A 175 -10.57 -10.02 -3.78
CA GLU A 175 -11.77 -10.42 -4.54
C GLU A 175 -12.78 -11.14 -3.64
N ARG A 176 -12.34 -12.10 -2.82
CA ARG A 176 -13.20 -12.82 -1.87
C ARG A 176 -13.75 -11.92 -0.77
N HIS A 177 -13.03 -10.84 -0.43
CA HIS A 177 -13.51 -9.78 0.44
C HIS A 177 -14.51 -8.81 -0.25
N GLY A 178 -14.85 -9.03 -1.52
CA GLY A 178 -15.82 -8.25 -2.27
C GLY A 178 -15.21 -7.17 -3.19
N LEU A 179 -13.88 -7.12 -3.31
CA LEU A 179 -13.18 -6.20 -4.21
C LEU A 179 -13.03 -6.86 -5.58
N THR A 180 -14.15 -7.02 -6.29
CA THR A 180 -14.24 -7.83 -7.53
C THR A 180 -13.33 -7.38 -8.67
N THR A 181 -12.85 -6.13 -8.64
CA THR A 181 -11.90 -5.60 -9.63
C THR A 181 -10.44 -5.90 -9.30
N ALA A 182 -10.11 -6.43 -8.11
CA ALA A 182 -8.74 -6.59 -7.65
C ALA A 182 -7.92 -7.55 -8.53
N VAL A 183 -8.42 -8.76 -8.78
CA VAL A 183 -7.73 -9.73 -9.65
C VAL A 183 -7.68 -9.26 -11.11
N PRO A 184 -8.77 -8.80 -11.75
CA PRO A 184 -8.70 -8.27 -13.11
C PRO A 184 -7.70 -7.11 -13.26
N ALA A 185 -7.65 -6.19 -12.30
CA ALA A 185 -6.73 -5.06 -12.34
C ALA A 185 -5.26 -5.47 -12.13
N LEU A 186 -4.99 -6.50 -11.32
CA LEU A 186 -3.65 -7.06 -11.18
C LEU A 186 -3.23 -7.82 -12.44
N LEU A 187 -4.03 -8.80 -12.85
CA LEU A 187 -3.70 -9.71 -13.96
C LEU A 187 -3.69 -9.02 -15.31
N GLY A 188 -4.51 -7.98 -15.51
CA GLY A 188 -4.49 -7.16 -16.72
C GLY A 188 -3.12 -6.54 -17.03
N TRP A 189 -2.25 -6.41 -16.02
CA TRP A 189 -0.84 -6.08 -16.21
C TRP A 189 0.07 -7.31 -16.05
N LEU A 190 -0.08 -8.06 -14.96
CA LEU A 190 0.86 -9.12 -14.55
C LEU A 190 0.84 -10.37 -15.45
N ALA A 191 -0.26 -10.57 -16.19
CA ALA A 191 -0.42 -11.63 -17.20
C ALA A 191 -0.59 -11.04 -18.62
N SER A 192 -0.12 -9.80 -18.85
CA SER A 192 -0.22 -9.17 -20.17
C SER A 192 0.88 -9.65 -21.12
N PRO A 193 0.54 -10.17 -22.32
CA PRO A 193 1.52 -10.52 -23.35
C PRO A 193 2.33 -9.32 -23.88
N ALA A 194 1.89 -8.09 -23.61
CA ALA A 194 2.65 -6.89 -23.95
C ALA A 194 3.86 -6.67 -23.02
N HIS A 195 3.89 -7.33 -21.87
CA HIS A 195 4.92 -7.15 -20.84
C HIS A 195 5.69 -8.45 -20.53
N PHE A 196 5.04 -9.60 -20.67
CA PHE A 196 5.61 -10.87 -20.22
C PHE A 196 5.49 -11.99 -21.26
N ALA A 197 6.38 -12.98 -21.15
CA ALA A 197 6.35 -14.16 -21.99
C ALA A 197 5.08 -15.02 -21.76
N PRO A 198 4.61 -15.77 -22.76
CA PRO A 198 3.39 -16.58 -22.63
C PRO A 198 3.41 -17.58 -21.46
N ALA A 199 4.56 -18.22 -21.21
CA ALA A 199 4.70 -19.18 -20.11
C ALA A 199 4.49 -18.52 -18.73
N TRP A 200 4.98 -17.29 -18.55
CA TRP A 200 4.74 -16.52 -17.33
C TRP A 200 3.27 -16.16 -17.16
N CYS A 201 2.63 -15.66 -18.22
CA CYS A 201 1.22 -15.28 -18.16
C CYS A 201 0.34 -16.47 -17.77
N GLN A 202 0.59 -17.65 -18.37
CA GLN A 202 -0.09 -18.89 -18.02
C GLN A 202 0.15 -19.31 -16.56
N ALA A 203 1.39 -19.20 -16.07
CA ALA A 203 1.73 -19.54 -14.69
C ALA A 203 1.04 -18.62 -13.67
N VAL A 204 0.95 -17.31 -13.96
CA VAL A 204 0.25 -16.32 -13.14
C VAL A 204 -1.25 -16.61 -13.11
N GLU A 205 -1.87 -16.84 -14.26
CA GLU A 205 -3.30 -17.16 -14.36
C GLU A 205 -3.64 -18.48 -13.65
N ALA A 206 -2.81 -19.51 -13.84
CA ALA A 206 -2.96 -20.80 -13.15
C ALA A 206 -2.81 -20.66 -11.64
N THR A 207 -1.89 -19.81 -11.16
CA THR A 207 -1.75 -19.50 -9.74
C THR A 207 -3.00 -18.82 -9.20
N ALA A 208 -3.58 -17.84 -9.91
CA ALA A 208 -4.82 -17.19 -9.50
C ALA A 208 -5.99 -18.18 -9.43
N ALA A 209 -6.11 -19.08 -10.41
CA ALA A 209 -7.13 -20.13 -10.44
C ALA A 209 -6.99 -21.10 -9.25
N LEU A 210 -5.76 -21.53 -8.95
CA LEU A 210 -5.47 -22.41 -7.82
C LEU A 210 -5.81 -21.76 -6.47
N VAL A 211 -5.46 -20.48 -6.28
CA VAL A 211 -5.84 -19.78 -5.04
C VAL A 211 -7.35 -19.68 -4.92
N ARG A 212 -8.08 -19.39 -6.01
CA ARG A 212 -9.55 -19.38 -5.97
C ARG A 212 -10.08 -20.74 -5.54
N GLU A 213 -9.64 -21.84 -6.15
CA GLU A 213 -10.04 -23.22 -5.79
C GLU A 213 -9.81 -23.52 -4.31
N ARG A 214 -8.68 -23.09 -3.75
CA ARG A 214 -8.33 -23.36 -2.35
C ARG A 214 -9.02 -22.46 -1.33
N THR A 215 -9.60 -21.35 -1.77
CA THR A 215 -10.21 -20.31 -0.91
C THR A 215 -11.72 -20.18 -1.10
N GLY A 216 -12.32 -21.11 -1.85
CA GLY A 216 -13.76 -21.26 -2.00
C GLY A 216 -14.12 -22.23 -3.09
#